data_AF-A0A9D6ZHI6-F1
#
_entry.id   AF-A0A9D6ZHI6-F1
#
_cell.length_a   1.000
_cell.length_b   1.000
_cell.length_c   1.000
_cell.angle_alpha   90.00
_cell.angle_beta   90.00
_cell.angle_gamma   90.00
#
_symmetry.space_group_name_H-M   'P 1'
#
loop_
_entity.id
_entity.type
_entity.pdbx_description
1 polymer ?
#
loop_
_entity_poly.entity_id
_entity_poly.type
_entity_poly.pdbx_seq_one_letter_code
_entity_poly.pdbx_strand_id
1 'polypeptide(L)'
;MSGLEGIPIHIQTAPHAGANAQAILAELETALQALLDTGKEHSIDLRSLPLLPGELDYLQHTLGTGEVRVEIDALGKSDVRETAYRGVWWVAHYNTLDEVMAEFIEVSFCPDIVRAQRDDVRESLDALSARLAGNEE
;
A
#
# COMPACT_ATOMS: atom_id res chain seq x y z
N MET A 1 -47.07 -33.42 -3.98
CA MET A 1 -45.79 -33.58 -3.27
C MET A 1 -44.87 -32.48 -3.79
N SER A 2 -44.72 -31.39 -3.04
CA SER A 2 -43.94 -30.23 -3.44
C SER A 2 -42.45 -30.49 -3.24
N GLY A 3 -41.68 -30.45 -4.32
CA GLY A 3 -40.22 -30.43 -4.29
C GLY A 3 -39.75 -28.99 -4.04
N LEU A 4 -39.14 -28.76 -2.89
CA LEU A 4 -38.31 -27.60 -2.61
C LEU A 4 -36.86 -28.10 -2.55
N GLU A 5 -36.22 -28.24 -3.71
CA GLU A 5 -34.77 -28.49 -3.81
C GLU A 5 -34.06 -27.19 -4.19
N GLY A 6 -33.02 -26.87 -3.41
CA GLY A 6 -31.94 -25.99 -3.86
C GLY A 6 -32.02 -24.54 -3.40
N ILE A 7 -31.90 -24.27 -2.10
CA ILE A 7 -31.34 -22.98 -1.66
C ILE A 7 -29.81 -23.16 -1.69
N PRO A 8 -29.08 -22.52 -2.61
CA PRO A 8 -27.62 -22.51 -2.55
C PRO A 8 -27.21 -21.77 -1.27
N ILE A 9 -26.55 -22.49 -0.36
CA ILE A 9 -25.91 -21.89 0.80
C ILE A 9 -24.66 -21.18 0.28
N HIS A 10 -24.80 -19.90 -0.03
CA HIS A 10 -23.67 -19.02 -0.20
C HIS A 10 -23.04 -18.81 1.19
N ILE A 11 -21.95 -19.52 1.46
CA ILE A 11 -21.12 -19.24 2.63
C ILE A 11 -20.44 -17.90 2.34
N GLN A 12 -21.07 -16.80 2.73
CA GLN A 12 -20.38 -15.53 2.94
C GLN A 12 -19.50 -15.73 4.17
N THR A 13 -18.28 -16.19 3.96
CA THR A 13 -17.24 -16.12 4.99
C THR A 13 -17.03 -14.64 5.28
N ALA A 14 -17.53 -14.18 6.43
CA ALA A 14 -17.15 -12.89 6.97
C ALA A 14 -15.60 -12.83 7.04
N PRO A 15 -14.97 -11.65 6.85
CA PRO A 15 -13.54 -11.51 6.98
C PRO A 15 -13.10 -12.09 8.33
N HIS A 16 -12.32 -13.17 8.29
CA HIS A 16 -11.90 -13.85 9.51
C HIS A 16 -10.50 -13.36 9.87
N ALA A 17 -10.34 -12.92 11.11
CA ALA A 17 -9.05 -12.68 11.71
C ALA A 17 -8.29 -14.03 11.83
N GLY A 18 -7.61 -14.43 10.77
CA GLY A 18 -6.65 -15.52 10.84
C GLY A 18 -5.39 -15.10 11.60
N ALA A 19 -4.57 -16.08 11.97
CA ALA A 19 -3.39 -15.87 12.79
C ALA A 19 -2.36 -14.94 12.13
N ASN A 20 -2.24 -14.97 10.79
CA ASN A 20 -1.28 -14.14 10.07
C ASN A 20 -1.73 -12.68 10.07
N ALA A 21 -3.03 -12.42 9.87
CA ALA A 21 -3.56 -11.06 9.93
C ALA A 21 -3.35 -10.43 11.32
N GLN A 22 -3.61 -11.18 12.39
CA GLN A 22 -3.36 -10.71 13.76
C GLN A 22 -1.87 -10.46 14.03
N ALA A 23 -0.99 -11.32 13.51
CA ALA A 23 0.45 -11.11 13.62
C ALA A 23 0.89 -9.82 12.92
N ILE A 24 0.37 -9.54 11.72
CA ILE A 24 0.64 -8.30 10.99
C ILE A 24 0.19 -7.09 11.80
N LEU A 25 -1.02 -7.10 12.39
CA LEU A 25 -1.49 -5.96 13.20
C LEU A 25 -0.59 -5.70 14.42
N ALA A 26 -0.13 -6.75 15.09
CA ALA A 26 0.83 -6.62 16.21
C ALA A 26 2.20 -6.12 15.75
N GLU A 27 2.64 -6.53 14.56
CA GLU A 27 3.87 -6.04 13.93
C GLU A 27 3.76 -4.55 13.59
N LEU A 28 2.61 -4.09 13.09
CA LEU A 28 2.36 -2.68 12.80
C LEU A 28 2.37 -1.82 14.07
N GLU A 29 1.79 -2.29 15.17
CA GLU A 29 1.89 -1.61 16.48
C GLU A 29 3.35 -1.42 16.88
N THR A 30 4.15 -2.48 16.80
CA THR A 30 5.59 -2.45 17.14
C THR A 30 6.36 -1.52 16.20
N ALA A 31 6.06 -1.55 14.91
CA ALA A 31 6.69 -0.71 13.90
C ALA A 31 6.36 0.77 14.08
N LEU A 32 5.12 1.11 14.44
CA LEU A 32 4.71 2.49 14.74
C LEU A 32 5.46 3.04 15.96
N GLN A 33 5.61 2.22 17.01
CA GLN A 33 6.40 2.61 18.18
C GLN A 33 7.86 2.86 17.78
N ALA A 34 8.47 1.98 16.98
CA ALA A 34 9.83 2.15 16.50
C ALA A 34 10.01 3.40 15.60
N LEU A 35 9.02 3.70 14.76
CA LEU A 35 9.00 4.90 13.92
C LEU A 35 9.03 6.17 14.79
N LEU A 36 8.23 6.21 15.87
CA LEU A 36 8.19 7.35 16.78
C LEU A 36 9.49 7.49 17.59
N ASP A 37 10.04 6.38 18.08
CA ASP A 37 11.20 6.41 18.98
C ASP A 37 12.52 6.67 18.24
N THR A 38 12.64 6.16 17.01
CA THR A 38 13.93 6.11 16.30
C THR A 38 13.88 6.65 14.87
N GLY A 39 12.69 6.91 14.32
CA GLY A 39 12.50 7.22 12.90
C GLY A 39 12.70 6.01 11.98
N LYS A 40 12.79 4.80 12.52
CA LYS A 40 12.96 3.58 11.72
C LYS A 40 11.65 3.24 11.02
N GLU A 41 11.68 3.30 9.70
CA GLU A 41 10.59 2.87 8.83
C GLU A 41 10.57 1.33 8.72
N HIS A 42 9.40 0.78 8.40
CA HIS A 42 9.18 -0.66 8.29
C HIS A 42 8.30 -0.99 7.08
N SER A 43 8.48 -2.16 6.49
CA SER A 43 7.67 -2.62 5.35
C SER A 43 7.42 -4.12 5.44
N ILE A 44 6.19 -4.52 5.16
CA ILE A 44 5.71 -5.90 5.18
C ILE A 44 5.27 -6.28 3.78
N ASP A 45 5.94 -7.25 3.16
CA ASP A 45 5.56 -7.81 1.86
C ASP A 45 4.41 -8.83 2.03
N LEU A 46 3.20 -8.40 1.68
CA LEU A 46 1.99 -9.22 1.85
C LEU A 46 1.98 -10.43 0.91
N ARG A 47 2.64 -10.35 -0.25
CA ARG A 47 2.70 -11.46 -1.22
C ARG A 47 3.72 -12.51 -0.84
N SER A 48 4.70 -12.16 -0.02
CA SER A 48 5.66 -13.11 0.54
C SER A 48 5.08 -13.98 1.67
N LEU A 49 3.96 -13.55 2.26
CA LEU A 49 3.31 -14.21 3.38
C LEU A 49 2.22 -15.18 2.91
N PRO A 50 2.01 -16.31 3.60
CA PRO A 50 0.95 -17.27 3.28
C PRO A 50 -0.42 -16.77 3.79
N LEU A 51 -0.90 -15.64 3.25
CA LEU A 51 -2.19 -15.06 3.61
C LEU A 51 -3.34 -15.79 2.90
N LEU A 52 -4.35 -16.17 3.67
CA LEU A 52 -5.61 -16.62 3.10
C LEU A 52 -6.39 -15.41 2.53
N PRO A 53 -7.20 -15.57 1.46
CA PRO A 53 -7.97 -14.46 0.91
C PRO A 53 -8.80 -13.69 1.95
N GLY A 54 -9.44 -14.40 2.88
CA GLY A 54 -10.23 -13.78 3.96
C GLY A 54 -9.40 -13.02 5.01
N GLU A 55 -8.09 -13.29 5.12
CA GLU A 55 -7.17 -12.54 5.99
C GLU A 55 -6.76 -11.22 5.34
N LEU A 56 -6.54 -11.20 4.03
CA LEU A 56 -6.23 -9.98 3.29
C LEU A 56 -7.42 -9.01 3.33
N ASP A 57 -8.62 -9.52 3.05
CA ASP A 57 -9.86 -8.72 3.14
C ASP A 57 -10.07 -8.18 4.56
N TYR A 58 -9.76 -8.99 5.58
CA TYR A 58 -9.81 -8.56 6.97
C TYR A 58 -8.82 -7.43 7.27
N LEU A 59 -7.58 -7.52 6.78
CA LEU A 59 -6.57 -6.47 6.93
C LEU A 59 -7.01 -5.17 6.24
N GLN A 60 -7.48 -5.26 4.99
CA GLN A 60 -7.98 -4.09 4.26
C GLN A 60 -9.15 -3.42 4.98
N HIS A 61 -10.10 -4.21 5.48
CA HIS A 61 -11.24 -3.69 6.24
C HIS A 61 -10.81 -3.07 7.58
N THR A 62 -9.91 -3.73 8.29
CA THR A 62 -9.47 -3.30 9.64
C THR A 62 -8.62 -2.03 9.56
N LEU A 63 -7.70 -1.94 8.60
CA LEU A 63 -6.86 -0.78 8.39
C LEU A 63 -7.63 0.39 7.77
N GLY A 64 -8.66 0.11 6.98
CA GLY A 64 -9.55 1.12 6.42
C GLY A 64 -8.87 2.03 5.39
N THR A 65 -9.38 3.26 5.25
CA THR A 65 -8.84 4.28 4.34
C THR A 65 -8.59 5.58 5.10
N GLY A 66 -7.42 6.16 4.89
CA GLY A 66 -7.01 7.45 5.43
C GLY A 66 -7.33 8.60 4.48
N GLU A 67 -6.57 9.68 4.63
CA GLU A 67 -6.82 10.95 3.95
C GLU A 67 -6.04 11.07 2.64
N VAL A 68 -4.88 10.39 2.54
CA VAL A 68 -3.96 10.53 1.42
C VAL A 68 -4.03 9.33 0.49
N ARG A 69 -4.12 9.61 -0.81
CA ARG A 69 -3.89 8.65 -1.89
C ARG A 69 -2.97 9.27 -2.93
N VAL A 70 -2.00 8.49 -3.41
CA VAL A 70 -1.07 8.86 -4.46
C VAL A 70 -1.12 7.78 -5.54
N GLU A 71 -1.32 8.21 -6.78
CA GLU A 71 -1.15 7.35 -7.94
C GLU A 71 0.14 7.78 -8.66
N ILE A 72 1.00 6.80 -8.95
CA ILE A 72 2.28 7.02 -9.60
C ILE A 72 2.26 6.22 -10.91
N ASP A 73 2.50 6.91 -12.02
CA ASP A 73 2.64 6.30 -13.34
C ASP A 73 4.09 6.44 -13.79
N ALA A 74 4.89 5.41 -13.47
CA ALA A 74 6.30 5.37 -13.78
C ALA A 74 6.73 3.91 -14.01
N LEU A 75 6.92 3.53 -15.28
CA LEU A 75 7.28 2.15 -15.69
C LEU A 75 6.30 1.07 -15.18
N GLY A 76 5.05 1.47 -14.93
CA GLY A 76 4.02 0.69 -14.25
C GLY A 76 3.24 1.57 -13.27
N LYS A 77 1.97 1.23 -13.02
CA LYS A 77 1.14 1.97 -12.07
C LYS A 77 1.50 1.56 -10.66
N SER A 78 1.58 2.51 -9.73
CA SER A 78 1.58 2.24 -8.29
C SER A 78 0.45 3.02 -7.61
N ASP A 79 -0.31 2.35 -6.74
CA ASP A 79 -1.29 2.98 -5.84
C ASP A 79 -0.72 2.95 -4.43
N VAL A 80 -0.61 4.14 -3.83
CA VAL A 80 -0.14 4.32 -2.47
C VAL A 80 -1.25 4.99 -1.69
N ARG A 81 -1.72 4.36 -0.62
CA ARG A 81 -2.88 4.83 0.14
C ARG A 81 -2.59 4.82 1.63
N GLU A 82 -2.77 5.95 2.29
CA GLU A 82 -2.77 5.99 3.75
C GLU A 82 -3.97 5.23 4.27
N THR A 83 -3.79 4.48 5.35
CA THR A 83 -4.87 3.78 6.04
C THR A 83 -5.55 4.70 7.05
N ALA A 84 -6.60 4.25 7.74
CA ALA A 84 -7.21 5.03 8.83
C ALA A 84 -6.23 5.26 10.00
N TYR A 85 -5.15 4.49 10.07
CA TYR A 85 -4.04 4.68 10.99
C TYR A 85 -2.92 5.47 10.30
N ARG A 86 -2.74 6.72 10.75
CA ARG A 86 -1.75 7.64 10.16
C ARG A 86 -0.34 7.09 10.30
N GLY A 87 0.43 7.22 9.23
CA GLY A 87 1.76 6.63 9.14
C GLY A 87 1.79 5.14 8.77
N VAL A 88 0.62 4.52 8.55
CA VAL A 88 0.50 3.18 7.95
C VAL A 88 -0.07 3.33 6.54
N TRP A 89 0.61 2.73 5.57
CA TRP A 89 0.35 2.88 4.14
C TRP A 89 0.16 1.54 3.48
N TRP A 90 -0.80 1.46 2.58
CA TRP A 90 -1.00 0.33 1.68
C TRP A 90 -0.39 0.69 0.33
N VAL A 91 0.56 -0.10 -0.15
CA VAL A 91 1.30 0.17 -1.39
C VAL A 91 1.10 -1.02 -2.33
N ALA A 92 0.51 -0.77 -3.49
CA ALA A 92 0.31 -1.77 -4.52
C ALA A 92 1.01 -1.34 -5.81
N HIS A 93 1.87 -2.20 -6.35
CA HIS A 93 2.52 -2.01 -7.64
C HIS A 93 1.88 -2.92 -8.67
N TYR A 94 1.60 -2.35 -9.83
CA TYR A 94 0.97 -3.01 -10.96
C TYR A 94 1.95 -3.12 -12.12
N ASN A 95 1.85 -4.21 -12.86
CA ASN A 95 2.54 -4.33 -14.14
C ASN A 95 1.79 -3.54 -15.24
N THR A 96 2.31 -3.58 -16.47
CA THR A 96 1.69 -2.91 -17.63
C THR A 96 0.36 -3.51 -18.08
N LEU A 97 -0.10 -4.60 -17.45
CA LEU A 97 -1.37 -5.29 -17.71
C LEU A 97 -2.37 -5.08 -16.55
N ASP A 98 -2.12 -4.13 -15.65
CA ASP A 98 -2.93 -3.85 -14.46
C ASP A 98 -3.04 -5.01 -13.45
N GLU A 99 -2.08 -5.93 -13.47
CA GLU A 99 -2.01 -7.01 -12.48
C GLU A 99 -1.10 -6.59 -11.32
N VAL A 100 -1.54 -6.84 -10.08
CA VAL A 100 -0.73 -6.58 -8.88
C VAL A 100 0.51 -7.47 -8.90
N MET A 101 1.67 -6.85 -9.08
CA MET A 101 2.98 -7.50 -9.06
C MET A 101 3.53 -7.58 -7.63
N ALA A 102 3.34 -6.52 -6.84
CA ALA A 102 3.83 -6.43 -5.47
C ALA A 102 2.84 -5.66 -4.61
N GLU A 103 2.71 -6.04 -3.34
CA GLU A 103 1.76 -5.42 -2.41
C GLU A 103 2.36 -5.40 -0.99
N PHE A 104 2.40 -4.23 -0.38
CA PHE A 104 3.08 -3.97 0.87
C PHE A 104 2.20 -3.18 1.85
N ILE A 105 2.45 -3.38 3.14
CA ILE A 105 2.08 -2.41 4.17
C ILE A 105 3.36 -1.74 4.66
N GLU A 106 3.43 -0.42 4.52
CA GLU A 106 4.56 0.38 4.97
C GLU A 106 4.20 1.19 6.22
N VAL A 107 5.14 1.31 7.14
CA VAL A 107 5.06 2.18 8.31
C VAL A 107 6.12 3.27 8.17
N SER A 108 5.68 4.48 7.84
CA SER A 108 6.56 5.63 7.56
C SER A 108 5.78 6.95 7.67
N PHE A 109 6.49 8.06 7.89
CA PHE A 109 5.85 9.38 7.83
C PHE A 109 5.43 9.77 6.40
N CYS A 110 6.16 9.27 5.41
CA CYS A 110 5.91 9.47 3.99
C CYS A 110 6.60 8.33 3.25
N PRO A 111 5.87 7.50 2.46
CA PRO A 111 6.44 6.39 1.71
C PRO A 111 7.57 6.85 0.79
N ASP A 112 8.65 6.07 0.73
CA ASP A 112 9.85 6.46 0.00
C ASP A 112 9.58 6.63 -1.51
N ILE A 113 8.66 5.84 -2.09
CA ILE A 113 8.27 5.97 -3.50
C ILE A 113 7.60 7.32 -3.82
N VAL A 114 7.03 8.01 -2.83
CA VAL A 114 6.40 9.33 -2.99
C VAL A 114 7.45 10.45 -2.94
N ARG A 115 8.63 10.19 -2.37
CA ARG A 115 9.67 11.21 -2.21
C ARG A 115 10.43 11.43 -3.53
N ALA A 116 10.53 12.69 -3.94
CA ALA A 116 11.35 13.06 -5.09
C ALA A 116 12.83 12.70 -4.84
N GLN A 117 13.45 12.03 -5.81
CA GLN A 117 14.84 11.66 -5.70
C GLN A 117 15.75 12.87 -5.92
N ARG A 118 16.90 12.88 -5.24
CA ARG A 118 17.84 14.02 -5.29
C ARG A 118 18.37 14.30 -6.70
N ASP A 119 18.47 13.27 -7.54
CA ASP A 119 18.98 13.42 -8.90
C ASP A 119 17.91 13.97 -9.84
N ASP A 120 16.65 13.51 -9.74
CA ASP A 120 15.51 14.10 -10.46
C ASP A 120 15.32 15.59 -10.14
N VAL A 121 15.48 15.96 -8.86
CA VAL A 121 15.41 17.37 -8.44
C VAL A 121 16.58 18.18 -9.01
N ARG A 122 17.75 17.57 -9.18
CA ARG A 122 18.91 18.24 -9.78
C ARG A 122 18.72 18.46 -11.28
N GLU A 123 18.25 17.45 -11.99
CA GLU A 123 17.89 17.58 -13.40
C GLU A 123 16.83 18.67 -13.60
N SER A 124 15.82 18.71 -12.73
CA SER A 124 14.79 19.76 -12.74
C SER A 124 15.37 21.16 -12.53
N LEU A 125 16.35 21.31 -11.62
CA LEU A 125 17.02 22.59 -11.38
C LEU A 125 17.82 23.04 -12.62
N ASP A 126 18.55 22.12 -13.24
CA ASP A 126 19.36 22.41 -14.44
C ASP A 126 18.45 22.82 -15.61
N ALA A 127 17.37 22.06 -15.85
CA ALA A 127 16.39 22.35 -16.89
C ALA A 127 15.70 23.70 -16.69
N LEU A 128 15.27 24.01 -15.45
CA LEU A 128 14.64 25.30 -15.14
C LEU A 128 15.63 26.46 -15.30
N SER A 129 16.88 26.28 -14.90
CA SER A 129 17.92 27.31 -15.04
C SER A 129 18.24 27.60 -16.51
N ALA A 130 18.32 26.57 -17.36
CA ALA A 130 18.53 26.72 -18.79
C ALA A 130 17.38 27.49 -19.47
N ARG A 131 16.14 27.16 -19.11
CA ARG A 131 14.94 27.88 -19.57
C ARG A 131 14.96 29.36 -19.19
N LEU A 132 15.34 29.68 -17.94
CA LEU A 132 15.43 31.07 -17.48
C LEU A 132 16.56 31.86 -18.16
N ALA A 133 17.63 31.21 -18.58
CA ALA A 133 18.72 31.83 -19.32
C ALA A 133 18.37 32.14 -20.80
N GLY A 134 17.20 31.72 -21.29
CA GLY A 134 16.79 31.89 -22.67
C GLY A 134 17.48 30.91 -23.64
N ASN A 135 18.07 29.83 -23.12
CA ASN A 135 18.71 28.78 -23.92
C ASN A 135 17.70 27.69 -24.33
N GLU A 136 16.52 28.11 -24.79
CA GLU A 136 15.60 27.21 -25.50
C GLU A 136 15.89 27.36 -27.01
N GLU A 137 16.67 26.44 -27.59
CA GLU A 137 16.57 26.11 -29.02
C GLU A 137 15.48 25.06 -29.24
#